data_AF-A0A932RDJ4-F1
#
_entry.id   AF-A0A932RDJ4-F1
#
_cell.length_a   1.000
_cell.length_b   1.000
_cell.length_c   1.000
_cell.angle_alpha   90.00
_cell.angle_beta   90.00
_cell.angle_gamma   90.00
#
_symmetry.space_group_name_H-M   'P 1'
#
loop_
_entity.id
_entity.type
_entity.pdbx_description
1 polymer ?
#
loop_
_entity_poly.entity_id
_entity_poly.type
_entity_poly.pdbx_seq_one_letter_code
_entity_poly.pdbx_strand_id
1 'polypeptide(L)'
;MSIERLISKSLEVLKEWYDGERPSADEPPDRYVVCAALALLERMREVFPLREEGYITEGNQVRTGGPQIKAILGRFGENRTYSKEGGRTTRGTRPAAERFADWLNGVKEISSLADSERKQVAHALQEWLVEHPVKEFFSRQRISVEINLERPGPQIVSDLLKAAVKKKVAGAVAQHLVGAKLSLRFPHLIIGNFSFTTADEQLGRHGDFVIGDTVFHVTFAPMPPVVDKCNHNLRNGYRSIILVPESRVPAAVAIADQVGLKNRIGILSIESFVGQNLEEMGEFSRSGLAANVESLLKKYNERVKQAETDHSILIEIPENLQ
;
A
#
# COMPACT_ATOMS: atom_id res chain seq x y z
N MET A 1 -9.37 -3.24 41.31
CA MET A 1 -9.03 -3.95 40.06
C MET A 1 -7.72 -3.37 39.55
N SER A 2 -6.75 -4.17 39.12
CA SER A 2 -5.51 -3.62 38.55
C SER A 2 -5.79 -2.91 37.22
N ILE A 3 -4.97 -1.93 36.87
CA ILE A 3 -5.11 -1.19 35.61
C ILE A 3 -5.01 -2.12 34.39
N GLU A 4 -4.13 -3.12 34.44
CA GLU A 4 -3.99 -4.13 33.39
C GLU A 4 -5.28 -4.93 33.18
N ARG A 5 -5.93 -5.38 34.27
CA ARG A 5 -7.20 -6.11 34.18
C ARG A 5 -8.33 -5.23 33.63
N LEU A 6 -8.31 -3.94 33.96
CA LEU A 6 -9.26 -2.99 33.40
C LEU A 6 -9.01 -2.77 31.90
N ILE A 7 -7.74 -2.63 31.48
CA ILE A 7 -7.38 -2.52 30.05
C ILE A 7 -7.86 -3.76 29.29
N SER A 8 -7.60 -4.97 29.78
CA SER A 8 -8.08 -6.20 29.15
C SER A 8 -9.59 -6.23 29.03
N LYS A 9 -10.32 -5.91 30.11
CA LYS A 9 -11.79 -5.82 30.09
C LYS A 9 -12.26 -4.78 29.07
N SER A 10 -11.71 -3.56 29.08
CA SER A 10 -12.08 -2.51 28.14
C SER A 10 -11.79 -2.89 26.69
N LEU A 11 -10.72 -3.63 26.42
CA LEU A 11 -10.40 -4.16 25.10
C LEU A 11 -11.41 -5.23 24.64
N GLU A 12 -11.86 -6.12 25.53
CA GLU A 12 -12.90 -7.09 25.21
C GLU A 12 -14.20 -6.39 24.81
N VAL A 13 -14.66 -5.42 25.62
CA VAL A 13 -15.90 -4.72 25.29
C VAL A 13 -15.73 -3.81 24.06
N LEU A 14 -14.52 -3.29 23.79
CA LEU A 14 -14.24 -2.53 22.56
C LEU A 14 -14.41 -3.41 21.32
N LYS A 15 -13.92 -4.66 21.39
CA LYS A 15 -14.07 -5.63 20.30
C LYS A 15 -15.54 -5.96 20.07
N GLU A 16 -16.31 -6.20 21.12
CA GLU A 16 -17.76 -6.44 21.02
C GLU A 16 -18.49 -5.25 20.37
N TRP A 17 -18.18 -4.02 20.79
CA TRP A 17 -18.72 -2.83 20.15
C TRP A 17 -18.32 -2.75 18.67
N TYR A 18 -17.04 -2.91 18.36
CA TYR A 18 -16.53 -2.84 17.00
C TYR A 18 -17.18 -3.89 16.08
N ASP A 19 -17.34 -5.12 16.57
CA ASP A 19 -17.99 -6.20 15.84
C ASP A 19 -19.50 -5.94 15.67
N GLY A 20 -20.15 -5.27 16.64
CA GLY A 20 -21.53 -4.81 16.52
C GLY A 20 -21.76 -3.68 15.50
N GLU A 21 -20.71 -2.97 15.11
CA GLU A 21 -20.76 -1.93 14.06
C GLU A 21 -20.50 -2.50 12.65
N ARG A 22 -20.19 -3.79 12.53
CA ARG A 22 -19.95 -4.44 11.23
C ARG A 22 -21.26 -4.64 10.47
N PRO A 23 -21.31 -4.33 9.16
CA PRO A 23 -22.45 -4.69 8.32
C PRO A 23 -22.66 -6.20 8.20
N SER A 24 -21.57 -6.98 8.20
CA SER A 24 -21.56 -8.44 8.16
C SER A 24 -20.26 -8.99 8.76
N ALA A 25 -20.17 -10.31 8.99
CA ALA A 25 -18.98 -10.92 9.60
C ALA A 25 -17.68 -10.63 8.82
N ASP A 26 -17.76 -10.58 7.50
CA ASP A 26 -16.63 -10.42 6.58
C ASP A 26 -16.33 -8.95 6.20
N GLU A 27 -17.24 -8.04 6.58
CA GLU A 27 -17.16 -6.62 6.22
C GLU A 27 -16.84 -5.75 7.46
N PRO A 28 -15.73 -5.00 7.45
CA PRO A 28 -15.37 -4.13 8.56
C PRO A 28 -16.33 -2.94 8.60
N PRO A 29 -16.47 -2.27 9.75
CA PRO A 29 -17.26 -1.05 9.85
C PRO A 29 -16.71 0.04 8.92
N ASP A 30 -17.59 0.95 8.52
CA ASP A 30 -17.18 2.14 7.80
C ASP A 30 -16.11 2.93 8.56
N ARG A 31 -15.16 3.52 7.83
CA ARG A 31 -14.06 4.33 8.43
C ARG A 31 -14.51 5.39 9.42
N TYR A 32 -15.70 5.96 9.21
CA TYR A 32 -16.21 7.02 10.08
C TYR A 32 -16.53 6.52 11.50
N VAL A 33 -16.84 5.24 11.66
CA VAL A 33 -17.05 4.57 12.96
C VAL A 33 -15.75 4.57 13.74
N VAL A 34 -14.66 4.12 13.09
CA VAL A 34 -13.31 4.10 13.69
C VAL A 34 -12.82 5.51 14.00
N CYS A 35 -13.08 6.49 13.13
CA CYS A 35 -12.74 7.89 13.39
C CYS A 35 -13.48 8.46 14.61
N ALA A 36 -14.78 8.14 14.76
CA ALA A 36 -15.54 8.55 15.95
C ALA A 36 -14.94 7.96 17.23
N ALA A 37 -14.64 6.66 17.24
CA ALA A 37 -14.03 6.01 18.41
C ALA A 37 -12.66 6.62 18.78
N LEU A 38 -11.78 6.83 17.80
CA LEU A 38 -10.48 7.47 18.03
C LEU A 38 -10.62 8.88 18.63
N ALA A 39 -11.55 9.69 18.11
CA ALA A 39 -11.80 11.05 18.60
C ALA A 39 -12.37 11.07 20.03
N LEU A 40 -13.30 10.16 20.34
CA LEU A 40 -13.89 10.05 21.68
C LEU A 40 -12.89 9.52 22.72
N LEU A 41 -12.03 8.56 22.34
CA LEU A 41 -10.93 8.12 23.18
C LEU A 41 -9.92 9.24 23.43
N GLU A 42 -9.68 10.10 22.43
CA GLU A 42 -8.84 11.27 22.63
C GLU A 42 -9.46 12.24 23.64
N ARG A 43 -10.78 12.44 23.57
CA ARG A 43 -11.50 13.26 24.53
C ARG A 43 -11.49 12.68 25.94
N MET A 44 -11.63 11.36 26.07
CA MET A 44 -11.59 10.64 27.34
C MET A 44 -10.27 10.89 28.11
N ARG A 45 -9.15 11.13 27.41
CA ARG A 45 -7.87 11.45 28.04
C ARG A 45 -7.92 12.74 28.86
N GLU A 46 -8.84 13.63 28.55
CA GLU A 46 -9.02 14.93 29.20
C GLU A 46 -10.21 14.89 30.17
N VAL A 47 -11.38 14.48 29.69
CA VAL A 47 -12.65 14.61 30.42
C VAL A 47 -13.45 13.31 30.32
N PHE A 48 -13.99 12.87 31.45
CA PHE A 48 -14.88 11.72 31.56
C PHE A 48 -15.87 11.91 32.72
N PRO A 49 -17.14 11.47 32.64
CA PRO A 49 -17.78 10.74 31.53
C PRO A 49 -17.92 11.60 30.26
N LEU A 50 -18.05 10.93 29.12
CA LEU A 50 -18.29 11.60 27.85
C LEU A 50 -19.73 12.09 27.79
N ARG A 51 -19.91 13.41 27.74
CA ARG A 51 -21.23 14.04 27.56
C ARG A 51 -21.32 14.66 26.17
N GLU A 52 -22.54 14.71 25.64
CA GLU A 52 -22.79 15.15 24.26
C GLU A 52 -22.19 16.54 23.99
N GLU A 53 -22.30 17.48 24.92
CA GLU A 53 -21.77 18.84 24.77
C GLU A 53 -20.24 18.85 24.63
N GLY A 54 -19.58 17.80 25.14
CA GLY A 54 -18.14 17.62 25.12
C GLY A 54 -17.58 17.04 23.83
N TYR A 55 -18.40 16.38 23.00
CA TYR A 55 -17.96 15.75 21.74
C TYR A 55 -18.84 16.09 20.53
N ILE A 56 -19.94 16.81 20.69
CA ILE A 56 -20.77 17.36 19.62
C ILE A 56 -20.57 18.88 19.51
N THR A 57 -20.62 19.39 18.29
CA THR A 57 -20.57 20.83 17.96
C THR A 57 -21.98 21.41 17.89
N GLU A 58 -22.10 22.74 17.97
CA GLU A 58 -23.38 23.44 17.78
C GLU A 58 -24.03 23.15 16.41
N GLY A 59 -23.21 22.87 15.39
CA GLY A 59 -23.66 22.47 14.05
C GLY A 59 -24.06 20.99 13.94
N ASN A 60 -24.27 20.30 15.05
CA ASN A 60 -24.69 18.91 15.13
C ASN A 60 -23.71 17.87 14.53
N GLN A 61 -22.42 18.19 14.54
CA GLN A 61 -21.33 17.32 14.08
C GLN A 61 -20.45 16.85 15.24
N VAL A 62 -19.89 15.65 15.13
CA VAL A 62 -18.88 15.15 16.07
C VAL A 62 -17.62 16.02 15.98
N ARG A 63 -17.01 16.33 17.13
CA ARG A 63 -15.73 17.03 17.28
C ARG A 63 -14.57 16.12 16.90
N THR A 64 -14.52 15.75 15.63
CA THR A 64 -13.45 15.00 14.98
C THR A 64 -12.91 15.80 13.79
N GLY A 65 -11.71 15.47 13.32
CA GLY A 65 -11.10 16.10 12.14
C GLY A 65 -9.88 15.36 11.63
N GLY A 66 -9.57 15.52 10.34
CA GLY A 66 -8.41 14.88 9.71
C GLY A 66 -7.08 15.12 10.44
N PRO A 67 -6.75 16.37 10.85
CA PRO A 67 -5.53 16.64 11.61
C PRO A 67 -5.47 15.90 12.96
N GLN A 68 -6.60 15.81 13.68
CA GLN A 68 -6.68 15.10 14.95
C GLN A 68 -6.45 13.60 14.74
N ILE A 69 -7.15 12.99 13.78
CA ILE A 69 -6.97 11.56 13.46
C ILE A 69 -5.52 11.28 13.06
N LYS A 70 -4.94 12.11 12.18
CA LYS A 70 -3.54 11.97 11.78
C LYS A 70 -2.58 12.04 12.98
N ALA A 71 -2.82 12.94 13.93
CA ALA A 71 -2.00 13.04 15.13
C ALA A 71 -2.11 11.80 16.03
N ILE A 72 -3.33 11.25 16.20
CA ILE A 72 -3.55 10.01 16.96
C ILE A 72 -2.81 8.84 16.30
N LEU A 73 -2.99 8.64 14.99
CA LEU A 73 -2.35 7.57 14.23
C LEU A 73 -0.82 7.66 14.27
N GLY A 74 -0.28 8.87 14.15
CA GLY A 74 1.16 9.12 14.22
C GLY A 74 1.79 8.69 15.55
N ARG A 75 1.06 8.75 16.68
CA ARG A 75 1.56 8.23 17.97
C ARG A 75 1.80 6.72 17.97
N PHE A 76 1.17 5.99 17.06
CA PHE A 76 1.30 4.54 16.88
C PHE A 76 2.08 4.18 15.61
N GLY A 77 2.81 5.13 15.02
CA GLY A 77 3.66 4.90 13.84
C GLY A 77 2.92 4.85 12.50
N GLU A 78 1.62 5.14 12.47
CA GLU A 78 0.84 5.20 11.23
C GLU A 78 0.76 6.64 10.71
N ASN A 79 1.53 6.94 9.65
CA ASN A 79 1.66 8.28 9.09
C ASN A 79 0.78 8.54 7.84
N ARG A 80 0.10 7.50 7.33
CA ARG A 80 -0.74 7.61 6.14
C ARG A 80 -2.06 8.32 6.44
N THR A 81 -2.68 8.90 5.41
CA THR A 81 -3.96 9.61 5.57
C THR A 81 -5.11 8.61 5.60
N TYR A 82 -5.66 8.34 6.79
CA TYR A 82 -6.81 7.46 6.97
C TYR A 82 -8.15 8.10 6.54
N SER A 83 -8.35 9.36 6.92
CA SER A 83 -9.53 10.17 6.58
C SER A 83 -9.18 11.66 6.54
N LYS A 84 -9.46 12.34 5.41
CA LYS A 84 -9.18 13.79 5.24
C LYS A 84 -10.02 14.66 6.17
N GLU A 85 -11.28 14.28 6.39
CA GLU A 85 -12.23 15.03 7.24
C GLU A 85 -12.39 14.41 8.64
N GLY A 86 -11.72 13.29 8.93
CA GLY A 86 -11.89 12.57 10.20
C GLY A 86 -13.32 12.07 10.45
N GLY A 87 -14.16 11.98 9.41
CA GLY A 87 -15.58 11.62 9.53
C GLY A 87 -16.50 12.79 9.95
N ARG A 88 -15.99 14.00 10.13
CA ARG A 88 -16.76 15.14 10.66
C ARG A 88 -18.06 15.44 9.92
N THR A 89 -18.05 15.33 8.60
CA THR A 89 -19.18 15.68 7.71
C THR A 89 -20.06 14.49 7.34
N THR A 90 -19.76 13.29 7.86
CA THR A 90 -20.49 12.08 7.53
C THR A 90 -21.70 11.91 8.44
N ARG A 91 -22.88 11.70 7.85
CA ARG A 91 -24.15 11.57 8.59
C ARG A 91 -24.12 10.45 9.64
N GLY A 92 -23.43 9.35 9.35
CA GLY A 92 -23.32 8.20 10.25
C GLY A 92 -22.38 8.38 11.44
N THR A 93 -21.54 9.43 11.46
CA THR A 93 -20.51 9.60 12.50
C THR A 93 -21.08 9.95 13.85
N ARG A 94 -22.14 10.78 13.90
CA ARG A 94 -22.79 11.13 15.17
C ARG A 94 -23.44 9.91 15.84
N PRO A 95 -24.30 9.14 15.16
CA PRO A 95 -24.85 7.90 15.74
C PRO A 95 -23.78 6.93 16.22
N ALA A 96 -22.68 6.77 15.47
CA ALA A 96 -21.55 5.91 15.89
C ALA A 96 -20.85 6.45 17.14
N ALA A 97 -20.63 7.77 17.22
CA ALA A 97 -20.03 8.41 18.39
C ALA A 97 -20.94 8.31 19.62
N GLU A 98 -22.26 8.47 19.48
CA GLU A 98 -23.23 8.33 20.57
C GLU A 98 -23.22 6.91 21.13
N ARG A 99 -23.33 5.89 20.27
CA ARG A 99 -23.23 4.48 20.69
C ARG A 99 -21.91 4.18 21.40
N PHE A 100 -20.80 4.71 20.89
CA PHE A 100 -19.49 4.53 21.50
C PHE A 100 -19.34 5.27 22.84
N ALA A 101 -19.94 6.47 22.97
CA ALA A 101 -19.97 7.21 24.23
C ALA A 101 -20.79 6.48 25.30
N ASP A 102 -21.97 5.97 24.93
CA ASP A 102 -22.82 5.16 25.81
C ASP A 102 -22.08 3.91 26.28
N TRP A 103 -21.37 3.25 25.37
CA TRP A 103 -20.50 2.12 25.68
C TRP A 103 -19.41 2.49 26.68
N LEU A 104 -18.60 3.53 26.40
CA LEU A 104 -17.52 3.97 27.27
C LEU A 104 -18.04 4.35 28.67
N ASN A 105 -19.11 5.13 28.72
CA ASN A 105 -19.74 5.55 29.97
C ASN A 105 -20.32 4.37 30.76
N GLY A 106 -20.73 3.29 30.08
CA GLY A 106 -21.18 2.04 30.69
C GLY A 106 -20.09 1.31 31.47
N VAL A 107 -18.81 1.53 31.16
CA VAL A 107 -17.67 0.97 31.91
C VAL A 107 -17.43 1.80 33.17
N LYS A 108 -18.24 1.54 34.21
CA LYS A 108 -18.29 2.32 35.46
C LYS A 108 -16.91 2.54 36.10
N GLU A 109 -16.02 1.56 35.98
CA GLU A 109 -14.67 1.62 36.57
C GLU A 109 -13.78 2.69 35.96
N ILE A 110 -14.04 3.15 34.73
CA ILE A 110 -13.30 4.26 34.10
C ILE A 110 -13.57 5.59 34.82
N SER A 111 -14.78 5.76 35.38
CA SER A 111 -15.22 7.01 36.02
C SER A 111 -14.39 7.39 37.25
N SER A 112 -13.81 6.41 37.92
CA SER A 112 -13.04 6.59 39.16
C SER A 112 -11.52 6.62 38.94
N LEU A 113 -11.06 6.54 37.69
CA LEU A 113 -9.63 6.49 37.38
C LEU A 113 -8.95 7.85 37.57
N ALA A 114 -7.71 7.82 38.05
CA ALA A 114 -6.83 8.97 37.98
C ALA A 114 -6.53 9.32 36.51
N ASP A 115 -6.17 10.58 36.24
CA ASP A 115 -5.88 11.06 34.87
C ASP A 115 -4.80 10.24 34.15
N SER A 116 -3.77 9.77 34.87
CA SER A 116 -2.72 8.93 34.31
C SER A 116 -3.23 7.56 33.89
N GLU A 117 -4.08 6.93 34.71
CA GLU A 117 -4.67 5.62 34.43
C GLU A 117 -5.67 5.70 33.27
N ARG A 118 -6.52 6.74 33.26
CA ARG A 118 -7.46 6.99 32.17
C ARG A 118 -6.73 7.18 30.84
N LYS A 119 -5.58 7.88 30.84
CA LYS A 119 -4.71 8.02 29.66
C LYS A 119 -4.10 6.70 29.21
N GLN A 120 -3.79 5.77 30.13
CA GLN A 120 -3.30 4.43 29.78
C GLN A 120 -4.40 3.60 29.12
N VAL A 121 -5.62 3.60 29.67
CA VAL A 121 -6.77 2.92 29.05
C VAL A 121 -7.04 3.49 27.66
N ALA A 122 -7.13 4.82 27.52
CA ALA A 122 -7.32 5.47 26.23
C ALA A 122 -6.24 5.08 25.22
N HIS A 123 -4.97 5.05 25.64
CA HIS A 123 -3.85 4.68 24.79
C HIS A 123 -3.99 3.23 24.28
N ALA A 124 -4.26 2.27 25.17
CA ALA A 124 -4.41 0.86 24.79
C ALA A 124 -5.60 0.63 23.83
N LEU A 125 -6.73 1.30 24.04
CA LEU A 125 -7.89 1.22 23.15
C LEU A 125 -7.60 1.86 21.78
N GLN A 126 -6.91 3.00 21.76
CA GLN A 126 -6.48 3.63 20.51
C GLN A 126 -5.47 2.74 19.77
N GLU A 127 -4.49 2.17 20.47
CA GLU A 127 -3.51 1.23 19.89
C GLU A 127 -4.24 0.08 19.19
N TRP A 128 -5.22 -0.53 19.86
CA TRP A 128 -5.98 -1.62 19.26
C TRP A 128 -6.70 -1.19 17.97
N LEU A 129 -7.35 -0.01 17.97
CA LEU A 129 -7.99 0.55 16.77
C LEU A 129 -6.98 0.86 15.65
N VAL A 130 -5.76 1.28 15.98
CA VAL A 130 -4.73 1.48 14.96
C VAL A 130 -4.22 0.16 14.40
N GLU A 131 -3.89 -0.78 15.28
CA GLU A 131 -3.30 -2.07 14.91
C GLU A 131 -4.24 -2.99 14.13
N HIS A 132 -5.55 -2.88 14.37
CA HIS A 132 -6.54 -3.77 13.77
C HIS A 132 -7.29 -3.05 12.62
N PRO A 133 -8.35 -2.25 12.85
CA PRO A 133 -9.15 -1.71 11.76
C PRO A 133 -8.42 -0.74 10.84
N VAL A 134 -7.53 0.11 11.37
CA VAL A 134 -6.81 1.08 10.53
C VAL A 134 -5.78 0.40 9.64
N LYS A 135 -4.94 -0.47 10.21
CA LYS A 135 -3.98 -1.23 9.41
C LYS A 135 -4.67 -2.20 8.44
N GLU A 136 -5.78 -2.83 8.84
CA GLU A 136 -6.59 -3.67 7.96
C GLU A 136 -7.17 -2.86 6.79
N PHE A 137 -7.71 -1.67 7.03
CA PHE A 137 -8.19 -0.80 5.95
C PHE A 137 -7.09 -0.54 4.93
N PHE A 138 -5.87 -0.22 5.39
CA PHE A 138 -4.76 0.00 4.50
C PHE A 138 -4.22 -1.30 3.85
N SER A 139 -4.37 -2.47 4.48
CA SER A 139 -4.01 -3.74 3.86
C SER A 139 -5.01 -4.15 2.79
N ARG A 140 -6.31 -3.87 2.96
CA ARG A 140 -7.34 -4.09 1.93
C ARG A 140 -7.18 -3.15 0.73
N GLN A 141 -6.38 -2.11 0.83
CA GLN A 141 -6.01 -1.27 -0.32
C GLN A 141 -4.93 -1.90 -1.22
N ARG A 142 -4.41 -3.09 -0.92
CA ARG A 142 -3.46 -3.82 -1.76
C ARG A 142 -4.05 -4.22 -3.11
N ILE A 143 -3.19 -4.43 -4.09
CA ILE A 143 -3.56 -4.95 -5.41
C ILE A 143 -3.90 -6.43 -5.24
N SER A 144 -5.18 -6.77 -5.41
CA SER A 144 -5.63 -8.15 -5.49
C SER A 144 -5.62 -8.60 -6.95
N VAL A 145 -5.15 -9.82 -7.19
CA VAL A 145 -4.97 -10.41 -8.51
C VAL A 145 -5.26 -11.89 -8.45
N GLU A 146 -6.06 -12.39 -9.39
CA GLU A 146 -6.25 -13.82 -9.57
C GLU A 146 -5.13 -14.35 -10.48
N ILE A 147 -4.40 -15.37 -10.03
CA ILE A 147 -3.29 -15.97 -10.79
C ILE A 147 -3.74 -17.32 -11.32
N ASN A 148 -3.91 -17.40 -12.65
CA ASN A 148 -4.18 -18.65 -13.33
C ASN A 148 -2.88 -19.26 -13.87
N LEU A 149 -2.41 -20.34 -13.21
CA LEU A 149 -1.20 -21.09 -13.57
C LEU A 149 -1.32 -21.93 -14.86
N GLU A 150 -2.50 -21.97 -15.49
CA GLU A 150 -2.67 -22.54 -16.83
C GLU A 150 -2.27 -21.56 -17.94
N ARG A 151 -2.05 -20.29 -17.59
CA ARG A 151 -1.61 -19.25 -18.51
C ARG A 151 -0.08 -19.14 -18.48
N PRO A 152 0.57 -18.82 -19.62
CA PRO A 152 2.01 -18.59 -19.66
C PRO A 152 2.45 -17.44 -18.73
N GLY A 153 3.66 -17.50 -18.21
CA GLY A 153 4.27 -16.49 -17.34
C GLY A 153 4.07 -15.04 -17.82
N PRO A 154 4.32 -14.69 -19.11
CA PRO A 154 4.06 -13.35 -19.62
C PRO A 154 2.61 -12.89 -19.45
N GLN A 155 1.66 -13.82 -19.58
CA GLN A 155 0.25 -13.51 -19.43
C GLN A 155 -0.15 -13.32 -17.96
N ILE A 156 0.49 -14.04 -17.03
CA ILE A 156 0.37 -13.79 -15.59
C ILE A 156 0.86 -12.37 -15.25
N VAL A 157 2.01 -11.96 -15.81
CA VAL A 157 2.53 -10.59 -15.64
C VAL A 157 1.58 -9.56 -16.25
N SER A 158 0.99 -9.84 -17.41
CA SER A 158 -0.04 -8.98 -18.02
C SER A 158 -1.24 -8.77 -17.09
N ASP A 159 -1.70 -9.80 -16.39
CA ASP A 159 -2.83 -9.70 -15.45
C ASP A 159 -2.47 -8.85 -14.23
N LEU A 160 -1.26 -8.99 -13.69
CA LEU A 160 -0.72 -8.11 -12.64
C LEU A 160 -0.71 -6.64 -13.07
N LEU A 161 -0.19 -6.36 -14.27
CA LEU A 161 -0.13 -5.01 -14.82
C LEU A 161 -1.54 -4.43 -15.06
N LYS A 162 -2.50 -5.23 -15.55
CA LYS A 162 -3.90 -4.81 -15.71
C LYS A 162 -4.56 -4.45 -14.38
N ALA A 163 -4.31 -5.23 -13.32
CA ALA A 163 -4.79 -4.91 -11.97
C ALA A 163 -4.22 -3.56 -11.49
N ALA A 164 -2.94 -3.29 -11.76
CA ALA A 164 -2.30 -2.02 -11.44
C ALA A 164 -2.83 -0.83 -12.24
N VAL A 165 -3.18 -1.02 -13.52
CA VAL A 165 -3.80 0.01 -14.37
C VAL A 165 -5.13 0.49 -13.77
N LYS A 166 -5.97 -0.43 -13.28
CA LYS A 166 -7.25 -0.08 -12.63
C LYS A 166 -7.06 0.85 -11.43
N LYS A 167 -5.93 0.74 -10.73
CA LYS A 167 -5.55 1.59 -9.59
C LYS A 167 -4.69 2.80 -9.97
N LYS A 168 -4.39 3.01 -11.26
CA LYS A 168 -3.53 4.10 -11.77
C LYS A 168 -2.10 4.10 -11.21
N VAL A 169 -1.59 2.92 -10.84
CA VAL A 169 -0.23 2.74 -10.25
C VAL A 169 0.66 1.83 -11.11
N ALA A 170 0.28 1.60 -12.37
CA ALA A 170 0.93 0.63 -13.25
C ALA A 170 2.43 0.91 -13.50
N GLY A 171 2.83 2.19 -13.58
CA GLY A 171 4.24 2.57 -13.72
C GLY A 171 5.11 2.08 -12.56
N ALA A 172 4.69 2.40 -11.33
CA ALA A 172 5.38 1.96 -10.11
C ALA A 172 5.41 0.43 -10.00
N VAL A 173 4.28 -0.23 -10.28
CA VAL A 173 4.18 -1.69 -10.25
C VAL A 173 5.13 -2.33 -11.26
N ALA A 174 5.20 -1.83 -12.49
CA ALA A 174 6.13 -2.36 -13.50
C ALA A 174 7.59 -2.18 -13.10
N GLN A 175 7.98 -1.01 -12.61
CA GLN A 175 9.36 -0.78 -12.18
C GLN A 175 9.75 -1.75 -11.06
N HIS A 176 8.91 -1.91 -10.05
CA HIS A 176 9.17 -2.83 -8.93
C HIS A 176 9.14 -4.30 -9.36
N LEU A 177 8.28 -4.72 -10.30
CA LEU A 177 8.27 -6.08 -10.86
C LEU A 177 9.57 -6.38 -11.62
N VAL A 178 10.04 -5.44 -12.46
CA VAL A 178 11.32 -5.56 -13.16
C VAL A 178 12.47 -5.66 -12.16
N GLY A 179 12.49 -4.81 -11.12
CA GLY A 179 13.51 -4.84 -10.08
C GLY A 179 13.49 -6.14 -9.26
N ALA A 180 12.30 -6.67 -8.94
CA ALA A 180 12.13 -7.95 -8.26
C ALA A 180 12.69 -9.10 -9.10
N LYS A 181 12.32 -9.16 -10.39
CA LYS A 181 12.85 -10.13 -11.34
C LYS A 181 14.37 -10.08 -11.43
N LEU A 182 14.95 -8.89 -11.58
CA LEU A 182 16.41 -8.74 -11.64
C LEU A 182 17.08 -9.20 -10.33
N SER A 183 16.47 -8.93 -9.19
CA SER A 183 17.00 -9.35 -7.87
C SER A 183 16.99 -10.86 -7.71
N LEU A 184 15.93 -11.52 -8.17
CA LEU A 184 15.82 -12.99 -8.13
C LEU A 184 16.79 -13.64 -9.11
N ARG A 185 16.93 -13.09 -10.32
CA ARG A 185 17.79 -13.66 -11.35
C ARG A 185 19.29 -13.51 -11.06
N PHE A 186 19.66 -12.41 -10.40
CA PHE A 186 21.04 -12.03 -10.12
C PHE A 186 21.23 -11.74 -8.62
N PRO A 187 21.14 -12.76 -7.75
CA PRO A 187 21.20 -12.57 -6.29
C PRO A 187 22.56 -12.04 -5.80
N HIS A 188 23.60 -12.13 -6.63
CA HIS A 188 24.94 -11.63 -6.37
C HIS A 188 25.14 -10.17 -6.78
N LEU A 189 24.15 -9.54 -7.44
CA LEU A 189 24.21 -8.14 -7.85
C LEU A 189 23.31 -7.28 -6.97
N ILE A 190 23.75 -6.05 -6.70
CA ILE A 190 22.93 -5.05 -6.01
C ILE A 190 22.00 -4.40 -7.02
N ILE A 191 20.71 -4.71 -6.91
CA ILE A 191 19.68 -4.13 -7.77
C ILE A 191 19.08 -2.91 -7.09
N GLY A 192 19.37 -1.72 -7.62
CA GLY A 192 18.87 -0.44 -7.10
C GLY A 192 17.36 -0.48 -6.84
N ASN A 193 16.94 0.11 -5.72
CA ASN A 193 15.55 0.11 -5.29
C ASN A 193 15.16 1.54 -4.89
N PHE A 194 14.36 2.19 -5.73
CA PHE A 194 14.10 3.62 -5.63
C PHE A 194 12.60 3.88 -5.71
N SER A 195 12.13 4.94 -5.04
CA SER A 195 10.73 5.35 -5.19
C SER A 195 10.45 5.78 -6.63
N PHE A 196 9.30 5.37 -7.16
CA PHE A 196 8.81 5.75 -8.48
C PHE A 196 8.70 7.27 -8.64
N THR A 197 8.33 8.00 -7.58
CA THR A 197 8.12 9.46 -7.63
C THR A 197 9.43 10.26 -7.61
N THR A 198 10.50 9.72 -7.02
CA THR A 198 11.81 10.39 -6.93
C THR A 198 12.71 10.11 -8.15
N ALA A 199 12.25 9.26 -9.09
CA ALA A 199 13.01 8.93 -10.29
C ALA A 199 13.25 10.15 -11.21
N ASP A 200 12.36 11.14 -11.17
CA ASP A 200 12.45 12.35 -11.99
C ASP A 200 13.32 13.47 -11.38
N GLU A 201 13.57 13.47 -10.07
CA GLU A 201 14.26 14.57 -9.36
C GLU A 201 15.78 14.41 -9.24
N GLN A 202 16.35 13.22 -9.51
CA GLN A 202 17.79 12.99 -9.37
C GLN A 202 18.56 13.21 -10.68
N LEU A 203 19.19 14.38 -10.78
CA LEU A 203 20.31 14.65 -11.69
C LEU A 203 21.38 13.54 -11.53
N GLY A 204 21.56 12.71 -12.56
CA GLY A 204 22.68 11.77 -12.65
C GLY A 204 22.33 10.28 -12.83
N ARG A 205 21.05 9.89 -12.85
CA ARG A 205 20.70 8.50 -13.19
C ARG A 205 20.70 8.23 -14.68
N HIS A 206 21.37 7.15 -15.08
CA HIS A 206 21.36 6.68 -16.46
C HIS A 206 19.98 6.10 -16.87
N GLY A 207 19.23 5.52 -15.94
CA GLY A 207 17.91 4.91 -16.13
C GLY A 207 17.35 4.36 -14.81
N ASP A 208 16.32 3.52 -14.88
CA ASP A 208 15.69 2.90 -13.70
C ASP A 208 16.59 1.82 -13.06
N PHE A 209 17.31 1.08 -13.91
CA PHE A 209 18.29 0.07 -13.48
C PHE A 209 19.55 0.15 -14.34
N VAL A 210 20.70 -0.17 -13.74
CA VAL A 210 21.98 -0.35 -14.44
C VAL A 210 22.56 -1.69 -14.01
N ILE A 211 22.71 -2.61 -14.95
CA ILE A 211 23.26 -3.96 -14.72
C ILE A 211 24.46 -4.14 -15.65
N GLY A 212 25.65 -4.23 -15.08
CA GLY A 212 26.89 -4.18 -15.86
C GLY A 212 26.96 -2.87 -16.65
N ASP A 213 27.07 -2.98 -17.97
CA ASP A 213 27.09 -1.87 -18.93
C ASP A 213 25.72 -1.58 -19.57
N THR A 214 24.64 -2.22 -19.09
CA THR A 214 23.31 -2.12 -19.69
C THR A 214 22.35 -1.34 -18.79
N VAL A 215 21.73 -0.32 -19.38
CA VAL A 215 20.76 0.55 -18.72
C VAL A 215 19.34 0.16 -19.13
N PHE A 216 18.45 0.02 -18.15
CA PHE A 216 17.03 -0.28 -18.37
C PHE A 216 16.19 0.96 -18.07
N HIS A 217 15.27 1.27 -19.00
CA HIS A 217 14.24 2.28 -18.84
C HIS A 217 12.87 1.60 -18.84
N VAL A 218 12.13 1.69 -17.75
CA VAL A 218 10.80 1.09 -17.59
C VAL A 218 9.75 2.20 -17.74
N THR A 219 8.87 2.09 -18.73
CA THR A 219 7.82 3.08 -18.93
C THR A 219 6.53 2.48 -19.47
N PHE A 220 5.39 2.97 -18.97
CA PHE A 220 4.07 2.61 -19.51
C PHE A 220 3.68 3.42 -20.75
N ALA A 221 4.32 4.57 -20.94
CA ALA A 221 4.05 5.50 -22.03
C ALA A 221 5.40 5.89 -22.66
N PRO A 222 5.87 5.16 -23.68
CA PRO A 222 7.09 5.53 -24.37
C PRO A 222 6.90 6.90 -25.04
N MET A 223 7.78 7.85 -24.72
CA MET A 223 7.78 9.20 -25.26
C MET A 223 9.20 9.55 -25.73
N PRO A 224 9.39 10.45 -26.71
CA PRO A 224 10.72 10.78 -27.25
C PRO A 224 11.84 11.02 -26.20
N PRO A 225 11.59 11.68 -25.06
CA PRO A 225 12.63 11.88 -24.04
C PRO A 225 13.27 10.60 -23.50
N VAL A 226 12.56 9.46 -23.46
CA VAL A 226 13.17 8.19 -23.02
C VAL A 226 14.20 7.68 -24.04
N VAL A 227 13.95 7.91 -25.32
CA VAL A 227 14.86 7.53 -26.41
C VAL A 227 16.06 8.48 -26.46
N ASP A 228 15.86 9.77 -26.17
CA ASP A 228 16.96 10.73 -26.03
C ASP A 228 17.92 10.34 -24.89
N LYS A 229 17.37 9.92 -23.74
CA LYS A 229 18.17 9.36 -22.64
C LYS A 229 18.94 8.11 -23.09
N CYS A 230 18.33 7.23 -23.88
CA CYS A 230 19.02 6.08 -24.45
C CYS A 230 20.17 6.50 -25.38
N ASN A 231 19.97 7.51 -26.23
CA ASN A 231 21.02 8.05 -27.10
C ASN A 231 22.20 8.60 -26.29
N HIS A 232 21.90 9.32 -25.21
CA HIS A 232 22.92 9.82 -24.28
C HIS A 232 23.71 8.66 -23.66
N ASN A 233 23.04 7.62 -23.16
CA ASN A 233 23.71 6.44 -22.61
C ASN A 233 24.62 5.75 -23.63
N LEU A 234 24.14 5.56 -24.87
CA LEU A 234 24.92 4.98 -25.96
C LEU A 234 26.20 5.78 -26.26
N ARG A 235 26.14 7.12 -26.21
CA ARG A 235 27.32 7.99 -26.40
C ARG A 235 28.32 7.90 -25.26
N ASN A 236 27.88 7.49 -24.08
CA ASN A 236 28.72 7.30 -22.89
C ASN A 236 29.17 5.83 -22.70
N GLY A 237 29.04 4.99 -23.73
CA GLY A 237 29.54 3.61 -23.70
C GLY A 237 28.60 2.58 -23.08
N TYR A 238 27.37 2.95 -22.75
CA TYR A 238 26.38 2.01 -22.22
C TYR A 238 25.51 1.40 -23.33
N ARG A 239 24.96 0.22 -23.07
CA ARG A 239 23.81 -0.33 -23.80
C ARG A 239 22.51 0.17 -23.18
N SER A 240 21.43 0.25 -23.96
CA SER A 240 20.12 0.69 -23.46
C SER A 240 19.01 -0.26 -23.89
N ILE A 241 18.12 -0.57 -22.94
CA ILE A 241 16.91 -1.37 -23.14
C ILE A 241 15.71 -0.59 -22.60
N ILE A 242 14.69 -0.42 -23.43
CA ILE A 242 13.39 0.12 -23.04
C ILE A 242 12.43 -1.04 -22.80
N LEU A 243 11.82 -1.07 -21.61
CA LEU A 243 10.78 -2.00 -21.22
C LEU A 243 9.44 -1.26 -21.18
N VAL A 244 8.50 -1.71 -22.02
CA VAL A 244 7.14 -1.15 -22.13
C VAL A 244 6.09 -2.26 -22.05
N PRO A 245 4.81 -1.97 -21.76
CA PRO A 245 3.77 -2.97 -21.94
C PRO A 245 3.75 -3.51 -23.37
N GLU A 246 3.37 -4.76 -23.57
CA GLU A 246 3.39 -5.43 -24.87
C GLU A 246 2.64 -4.64 -25.95
N SER A 247 1.45 -4.13 -25.61
CA SER A 247 0.63 -3.28 -26.48
C SER A 247 1.30 -1.96 -26.91
N ARG A 248 2.39 -1.55 -26.25
CA ARG A 248 3.14 -0.32 -26.51
C ARG A 248 4.47 -0.56 -27.23
N VAL A 249 4.88 -1.80 -27.43
CA VAL A 249 6.13 -2.12 -28.16
C VAL A 249 6.14 -1.50 -29.57
N PRO A 250 5.09 -1.61 -30.41
CA PRO A 250 5.11 -1.00 -31.75
C PRO A 250 5.29 0.53 -31.71
N ALA A 251 4.67 1.20 -30.74
CA ALA A 251 4.81 2.64 -30.55
C ALA A 251 6.24 3.03 -30.14
N ALA A 252 6.84 2.30 -29.18
CA ALA A 252 8.22 2.52 -28.77
C ALA A 252 9.21 2.30 -29.94
N VAL A 253 8.99 1.25 -30.74
CA VAL A 253 9.78 0.98 -31.95
C VAL A 253 9.67 2.12 -32.96
N ALA A 254 8.46 2.62 -33.22
CA ALA A 254 8.26 3.73 -34.15
C ALA A 254 8.97 5.01 -33.69
N ILE A 255 8.90 5.35 -32.39
CA ILE A 255 9.61 6.51 -31.82
C ILE A 255 11.13 6.34 -31.98
N ALA A 256 11.67 5.15 -31.72
CA ALA A 256 13.09 4.88 -31.89
C ALA A 256 13.54 4.90 -33.36
N ASP A 257 12.68 4.48 -34.30
CA ASP A 257 12.95 4.50 -35.74
C ASP A 257 13.07 5.94 -36.27
N GLN A 258 12.18 6.83 -35.81
CA GLN A 258 12.17 8.25 -36.20
C GLN A 258 13.49 8.97 -35.91
N VAL A 259 14.24 8.53 -34.89
CA VAL A 259 15.53 9.09 -34.51
C VAL A 259 16.73 8.19 -34.85
N GLY A 260 16.49 7.12 -35.64
CA GLY A 260 17.55 6.23 -36.13
C GLY A 260 18.17 5.30 -35.06
N LEU A 261 17.47 5.06 -33.95
CA LEU A 261 17.95 4.24 -32.83
C LEU A 261 17.33 2.85 -32.72
N LYS A 262 16.31 2.53 -33.54
CA LYS A 262 15.60 1.23 -33.51
C LYS A 262 16.50 0.00 -33.45
N ASN A 263 17.60 -0.02 -34.20
CA ASN A 263 18.53 -1.15 -34.26
C ASN A 263 19.72 -1.02 -33.29
N ARG A 264 19.71 0.02 -32.43
CA ARG A 264 20.79 0.34 -31.50
C ARG A 264 20.41 0.21 -30.03
N ILE A 265 19.12 0.13 -29.73
CA ILE A 265 18.58 -0.07 -28.38
C ILE A 265 17.70 -1.31 -28.37
N GLY A 266 17.64 -2.00 -27.23
CA GLY A 266 16.65 -3.05 -27.03
C GLY A 266 15.28 -2.45 -26.73
N ILE A 267 14.22 -2.99 -27.31
CA ILE A 267 12.83 -2.63 -26.98
C ILE A 267 12.09 -3.92 -26.75
N LEU A 268 11.66 -4.16 -25.52
CA LEU A 268 11.04 -5.42 -25.09
C LEU A 268 9.76 -5.15 -24.31
N SER A 269 8.85 -6.12 -24.33
CA SER A 269 7.68 -6.08 -23.45
C SER A 269 8.07 -6.38 -22.00
N ILE A 270 7.46 -5.72 -21.03
CA ILE A 270 7.62 -6.00 -19.60
C ILE A 270 7.12 -7.42 -19.31
N GLU A 271 5.99 -7.79 -19.93
CA GLU A 271 5.34 -9.09 -19.84
C GLU A 271 6.32 -10.21 -20.19
N SER A 272 6.97 -10.15 -21.36
CA SER A 272 7.93 -11.19 -21.76
C SER A 272 9.22 -11.11 -20.95
N PHE A 273 9.73 -9.90 -20.67
CA PHE A 273 10.99 -9.73 -19.94
C PHE A 273 10.95 -10.31 -18.51
N VAL A 274 9.79 -10.18 -17.84
CA VAL A 274 9.58 -10.74 -16.51
C VAL A 274 9.07 -12.18 -16.61
N GLY A 275 8.01 -12.40 -17.37
CA GLY A 275 7.27 -13.67 -17.41
C GLY A 275 8.07 -14.83 -17.96
N GLN A 276 8.89 -14.61 -19.00
CA GLN A 276 9.77 -15.67 -19.53
C GLN A 276 10.77 -16.15 -18.48
N ASN A 277 11.29 -15.23 -17.65
CA ASN A 277 12.24 -15.60 -16.62
C ASN A 277 11.60 -16.45 -15.51
N LEU A 278 10.31 -16.25 -15.21
CA LEU A 278 9.57 -17.10 -14.27
C LEU A 278 9.47 -18.54 -14.76
N GLU A 279 9.19 -18.70 -16.05
CA GLU A 279 9.12 -20.02 -16.70
C GLU A 279 10.50 -20.69 -16.71
N GLU A 280 11.54 -19.95 -17.12
CA GLU A 280 12.92 -20.45 -17.17
C GLU A 280 13.44 -20.89 -15.78
N MET A 281 13.22 -20.07 -14.75
CA MET A 281 13.61 -20.41 -13.38
C MET A 281 12.76 -21.51 -12.76
N GLY A 282 11.56 -21.73 -13.31
CA GLY A 282 10.66 -22.83 -12.95
C GLY A 282 10.88 -24.11 -13.74
N GLU A 283 11.92 -24.15 -14.58
CA GLU A 283 12.21 -25.26 -15.50
C GLU A 283 11.00 -25.63 -16.37
N PHE A 284 10.17 -24.64 -16.72
CA PHE A 284 8.92 -24.80 -17.48
C PHE A 284 7.92 -25.80 -16.86
N SER A 285 8.02 -26.04 -15.56
CA SER A 285 7.08 -26.88 -14.80
C SER A 285 5.98 -26.02 -14.15
N ARG A 286 4.78 -26.58 -13.99
CA ARG A 286 3.67 -25.86 -13.32
C ARG A 286 3.99 -25.51 -11.87
N SER A 287 4.60 -26.43 -11.13
CA SER A 287 5.02 -26.21 -9.74
C SER A 287 6.16 -25.19 -9.66
N GLY A 288 7.13 -25.27 -10.58
CA GLY A 288 8.21 -24.29 -10.67
C GLY A 288 7.71 -22.89 -11.02
N LEU A 289 6.75 -22.77 -11.95
CA LEU A 289 6.10 -21.50 -12.27
C LEU A 289 5.39 -20.92 -11.03
N ALA A 290 4.61 -21.73 -10.31
CA ALA A 290 3.93 -21.30 -9.08
C ALA A 290 4.91 -20.75 -8.04
N ALA A 291 5.97 -21.51 -7.74
CA ALA A 291 6.99 -21.11 -6.76
C ALA A 291 7.75 -19.83 -7.17
N ASN A 292 8.02 -19.65 -8.47
CA ASN A 292 8.70 -18.46 -8.97
C ASN A 292 7.77 -17.23 -9.01
N VAL A 293 6.48 -17.39 -9.33
CA VAL A 293 5.50 -16.30 -9.20
C VAL A 293 5.37 -15.88 -7.74
N GLU A 294 5.27 -16.83 -6.81
CA GLU A 294 5.21 -16.53 -5.38
C GLU A 294 6.46 -15.77 -4.91
N SER A 295 7.65 -16.24 -5.31
CA SER A 295 8.93 -15.60 -5.01
C SER A 295 9.03 -14.19 -5.61
N LEU A 296 8.54 -13.99 -6.84
CA LEU A 296 8.46 -12.68 -7.47
C LEU A 296 7.59 -11.72 -6.66
N LEU A 297 6.39 -12.14 -6.26
CA LEU A 297 5.47 -11.29 -5.49
C LEU A 297 6.01 -10.98 -4.08
N LYS A 298 6.65 -11.95 -3.43
CA LYS A 298 7.37 -11.73 -2.15
C LYS A 298 8.47 -10.68 -2.32
N LYS A 299 9.34 -10.85 -3.32
CA LYS A 299 10.46 -9.93 -3.57
C LYS A 299 9.97 -8.54 -4.00
N TYR A 300 8.92 -8.47 -4.82
CA TYR A 300 8.23 -7.24 -5.18
C TYR A 300 7.75 -6.50 -3.93
N ASN A 301 7.00 -7.18 -3.06
CA ASN A 301 6.44 -6.56 -1.85
C ASN A 301 7.53 -6.10 -0.87
N GLU A 302 8.61 -6.86 -0.73
CA GLU A 302 9.80 -6.45 0.03
C GLU A 302 10.38 -5.15 -0.51
N ARG A 303 10.56 -5.05 -1.84
CA ARG A 303 11.11 -3.87 -2.50
C ARG A 303 10.22 -2.65 -2.36
N VAL A 304 8.91 -2.80 -2.52
CA VAL A 304 7.93 -1.72 -2.30
C VAL A 304 8.01 -1.19 -0.87
N LYS A 305 8.03 -2.07 0.14
CA LYS A 305 8.12 -1.65 1.56
C LYS A 305 9.39 -0.85 1.88
N GLN A 306 10.47 -1.12 1.17
CA GLN A 306 11.76 -0.43 1.36
C GLN A 306 11.80 0.93 0.67
N ALA A 307 11.13 1.06 -0.49
CA ALA A 307 11.30 2.22 -1.37
C ALA A 307 10.12 3.19 -1.38
N GLU A 308 8.89 2.73 -1.12
CA GLU A 308 7.68 3.53 -1.28
C GLU A 308 7.04 3.85 0.06
N THR A 309 6.56 5.10 0.19
CA THR A 309 5.75 5.50 1.35
C THR A 309 4.30 5.05 1.22
N ASP A 310 3.80 4.87 -0.01
CA ASP A 310 2.45 4.38 -0.28
C ASP A 310 2.47 2.85 -0.48
N HIS A 311 1.98 2.14 0.53
CA HIS A 311 1.87 0.68 0.51
C HIS A 311 0.59 0.14 -0.15
N SER A 312 -0.27 1.01 -0.73
CA SER A 312 -1.44 0.57 -1.50
C SER A 312 -1.07 -0.23 -2.76
N ILE A 313 0.18 -0.09 -3.23
CA ILE A 313 0.70 -0.81 -4.39
C ILE A 313 1.26 -2.20 -4.07
N LEU A 314 1.28 -2.60 -2.79
CA LEU A 314 1.61 -3.97 -2.41
C LEU A 314 0.61 -4.93 -3.05
N ILE A 315 1.08 -6.11 -3.47
CA ILE A 315 0.26 -7.13 -4.12
C ILE A 315 -0.07 -8.21 -3.09
N GLU A 316 -1.33 -8.61 -3.01
CA GLU A 316 -1.73 -9.79 -2.23
C GLU A 316 -1.18 -11.04 -2.89
N ILE A 317 -0.52 -11.91 -2.12
CA ILE A 317 -0.02 -13.19 -2.63
C ILE A 317 -1.19 -14.17 -2.58
N PRO A 318 -1.70 -14.65 -3.74
CA PRO A 318 -2.84 -15.55 -3.77
C PRO A 318 -2.53 -16.88 -3.06
N GLU A 319 -3.54 -17.43 -2.36
CA GLU A 319 -3.41 -18.70 -1.63
C GLU A 319 -3.07 -19.87 -2.55
N ASN A 320 -3.49 -19.84 -3.81
CA ASN A 320 -3.18 -20.88 -4.78
C ASN A 320 -1.71 -20.91 -5.25
N LEU A 321 -0.87 -20.00 -4.73
CA LEU A 321 0.58 -20.00 -4.89
C LEU A 321 1.34 -20.49 -3.64
N GLN A 322 0.63 -20.71 -2.52
CA GLN A 322 1.17 -21.18 -1.24
C GLN A 322 1.03 -22.70 -1.10
#